data_AF-A0A519HJ95-F1
#
_entry.id   AF-A0A519HJ95-F1
#
_cell.length_a   1.000
_cell.length_b   1.000
_cell.length_c   1.000
_cell.angle_alpha   90.00
_cell.angle_beta   90.00
_cell.angle_gamma   90.00
#
_symmetry.space_group_name_H-M   'P 1'
#
loop_
_entity.id
_entity.type
_entity.pdbx_description
1 polymer ?
#
loop_
_entity_poly.entity_id
_entity_poly.type
_entity_poly.pdbx_seq_one_letter_code
_entity_poly.pdbx_strand_id
1 'polypeptide(L)'
;MHRLLATALLAAPLAAHAWGPDGHQAVATIAAGLIKGSPAEARVAGLLGDMSLPLASIWADCVKGISPSQHYTYPAPGKYPACAPLETPARIAEMADYVKRNDRQCAIGADEDSCHKQTHYADIALQRRRYQPGVTGARPDDVVGALRAAILVLQGKPSPGQPSFKSPREALLVLVHLVGDVHQPLHVGGIYLDAQGRRVDPDKQGFDRGSFTVGGNSLVFAAADTPGAKNFHAYWDNVPDVLKPEHVDGNWLAEARQVLPDAGGPQDWPARWGSQSLELAAVAHQGLGFSARQGGNWVVSLPEGYGAKADEIKRTQLTRAGARLARVLKAVFLN
;
A
#
# COMPACT_ATOMS: atom_id res chain seq x y z
N MET A 1 30.22 -41.89 17.90
CA MET A 1 28.91 -41.48 17.35
C MET A 1 28.65 -40.04 17.77
N HIS A 2 29.09 -39.05 16.99
CA HIS A 2 28.87 -37.64 17.30
C HIS A 2 27.52 -37.19 16.73
N ARG A 3 26.59 -36.82 17.62
CA ARG A 3 25.31 -36.22 17.24
C ARG A 3 25.53 -34.77 16.85
N LEU A 4 25.39 -34.46 15.56
CA LEU A 4 25.30 -33.09 15.06
C LEU A 4 23.92 -32.54 15.44
N LEU A 5 23.90 -31.55 16.34
CA LEU A 5 22.73 -30.71 16.60
C LEU A 5 22.58 -29.73 15.44
N ALA A 6 21.63 -30.01 14.55
CA ALA A 6 21.21 -29.08 13.51
C ALA A 6 20.43 -27.93 14.18
N THR A 7 21.04 -26.75 14.26
CA THR A 7 20.39 -25.53 14.70
C THR A 7 19.48 -25.05 13.55
N ALA A 8 18.17 -25.24 13.70
CA ALA A 8 17.19 -24.67 12.79
C ALA A 8 17.18 -23.14 12.96
N LEU A 9 17.75 -22.40 11.99
CA LEU A 9 17.53 -20.96 11.88
C LEU A 9 16.05 -20.73 11.55
N LEU A 10 15.28 -20.29 12.55
CA LEU A 10 13.96 -19.72 12.37
C LEU A 10 14.11 -18.39 11.60
N ALA A 11 13.92 -18.43 10.29
CA ALA A 11 13.78 -17.23 9.47
C ALA A 11 12.50 -16.50 9.91
N ALA A 12 12.66 -15.39 10.64
CA ALA A 12 11.54 -14.52 10.95
C ALA A 12 10.95 -13.93 9.65
N PRO A 13 9.63 -13.93 9.46
CA PRO A 13 9.01 -13.26 8.34
C PRO A 13 9.18 -11.75 8.52
N LEU A 14 9.97 -11.13 7.63
CA LEU A 14 9.83 -9.69 7.39
C LEU A 14 8.54 -9.56 6.60
N ALA A 15 7.54 -8.90 7.20
CA ALA A 15 6.30 -8.64 6.49
C ALA A 15 6.61 -7.74 5.29
N ALA A 16 6.01 -8.04 4.15
CA ALA A 16 5.92 -7.13 3.04
C ALA A 16 4.92 -6.03 3.39
N HIS A 17 5.25 -4.80 3.04
CA HIS A 17 4.44 -3.61 3.30
C HIS A 17 3.97 -3.07 1.97
N ALA A 18 3.22 -1.97 1.95
CA ALA A 18 3.01 -1.25 0.71
C ALA A 18 4.28 -0.55 0.26
N TRP A 19 4.21 0.53 -0.55
CA TRP A 19 5.37 1.43 -0.68
C TRP A 19 6.11 1.46 0.65
N GLY A 20 7.40 1.18 0.67
CA GLY A 20 8.13 1.16 1.93
C GLY A 20 7.99 2.51 2.64
N PRO A 21 8.40 2.62 3.91
CA PRO A 21 8.33 3.87 4.65
C PRO A 21 8.84 5.08 3.87
N ASP A 22 9.94 4.90 3.12
CA ASP A 22 10.53 5.92 2.25
C ASP A 22 9.58 6.37 1.13
N GLY A 23 8.91 5.43 0.45
CA GLY A 23 7.97 5.75 -0.63
C GLY A 23 6.76 6.54 -0.10
N HIS A 24 6.17 6.10 1.02
CA HIS A 24 5.09 6.85 1.66
C HIS A 24 5.51 8.26 2.09
N GLN A 25 6.68 8.36 2.72
CA GLN A 25 7.21 9.64 3.18
C GLN A 25 7.58 10.55 2.01
N ALA A 26 8.05 10.03 0.88
CA ALA A 26 8.30 10.82 -0.32
C ALA A 26 6.98 11.39 -0.88
N VAL A 27 5.93 10.57 -1.01
CA VAL A 27 4.57 11.00 -1.41
C VAL A 27 4.06 12.12 -0.51
N ALA A 28 4.16 11.94 0.81
CA ALA A 28 3.70 12.92 1.78
C ALA A 28 4.56 14.19 1.84
N THR A 29 5.88 14.07 1.62
CA THR A 29 6.80 15.22 1.52
C THR A 29 6.48 16.07 0.30
N ILE A 30 6.24 15.45 -0.86
CA ILE A 30 5.77 16.14 -2.07
C ILE A 30 4.45 16.86 -1.76
N ALA A 31 3.48 16.15 -1.18
CA ALA A 31 2.18 16.72 -0.87
C ALA A 31 2.27 17.92 0.08
N ALA A 32 3.09 17.82 1.14
CA ALA A 32 3.36 18.90 2.08
C ALA A 32 3.91 20.15 1.36
N GLY A 33 4.90 19.98 0.48
CA GLY A 33 5.46 21.06 -0.32
C GLY A 33 4.46 21.72 -1.27
N LEU A 34 3.46 20.97 -1.75
CA LEU A 34 2.42 21.47 -2.67
C LEU A 34 1.25 22.16 -1.97
N ILE A 35 0.99 21.87 -0.69
CA ILE A 35 -0.05 22.54 0.10
C ILE A 35 0.49 23.70 0.95
N LYS A 36 1.81 23.88 1.02
CA LYS A 36 2.45 24.96 1.79
C LYS A 36 1.84 26.33 1.49
N GLY A 37 1.48 27.06 2.55
CA GLY A 37 0.83 28.38 2.52
C GLY A 37 -0.66 28.35 2.19
N SER A 38 -1.29 27.18 2.04
CA SER A 38 -2.71 27.07 1.72
C SER A 38 -3.58 26.79 2.96
N PRO A 39 -4.90 27.06 2.90
CA PRO A 39 -5.82 26.65 3.97
C PRO A 39 -5.78 25.15 4.28
N ALA A 40 -5.47 24.32 3.27
CA ALA A 40 -5.33 22.88 3.46
C ALA A 40 -4.16 22.53 4.39
N GLU A 41 -3.03 23.25 4.32
CA GLU A 41 -1.90 23.06 5.25
C GLU A 41 -2.34 23.34 6.69
N ALA A 42 -3.05 24.46 6.93
CA ALA A 42 -3.54 24.82 8.26
C ALA A 42 -4.52 23.77 8.81
N ARG A 43 -5.42 23.24 7.97
CA ARG A 43 -6.37 22.18 8.37
C ARG A 43 -5.66 20.86 8.67
N VAL A 44 -4.71 20.46 7.83
CA VAL A 44 -3.88 19.26 8.07
C VAL A 44 -3.10 19.40 9.38
N ALA A 45 -2.44 20.53 9.61
CA ALA A 45 -1.69 20.78 10.85
C ALA A 45 -2.61 20.74 12.09
N GLY A 46 -3.80 21.33 12.00
CA GLY A 46 -4.78 21.29 13.09
C GLY A 46 -5.28 19.88 13.42
N LEU A 47 -5.42 18.99 12.43
CA LEU A 47 -5.82 17.60 12.63
C LEU A 47 -4.68 16.71 13.13
N LEU A 48 -3.46 16.89 12.61
CA LEU A 48 -2.32 16.03 12.95
C LEU A 48 -1.63 16.43 14.25
N GLY A 49 -1.72 17.70 14.66
CA GLY A 49 -1.09 18.22 15.87
C GLY A 49 0.43 18.21 15.77
N ASP A 50 1.09 17.40 16.61
CA ASP A 50 2.55 17.25 16.67
C ASP A 50 3.12 16.32 15.59
N MET A 51 2.26 15.68 14.79
CA MET A 51 2.66 14.74 13.76
C MET A 51 2.83 15.45 12.41
N SER A 52 4.01 15.32 11.79
CA SER A 52 4.24 15.81 10.43
C SER A 52 3.48 14.97 9.41
N LEU A 53 3.19 15.55 8.22
CA LEU A 53 2.51 14.81 7.15
C LEU A 53 3.31 13.56 6.68
N PRO A 54 4.65 13.61 6.56
CA PRO A 54 5.45 12.39 6.31
C PRO A 54 5.38 11.36 7.43
N LEU A 55 5.31 11.76 8.71
CA LEU A 55 5.16 10.78 9.79
C LEU A 55 3.75 10.15 9.77
N ALA A 56 2.72 10.93 9.44
CA ALA A 56 1.36 10.44 9.26
C ALA A 56 1.24 9.40 8.14
N SER A 57 2.05 9.50 7.08
CA SER A 57 1.96 8.61 5.92
C SER A 57 2.37 7.17 6.19
N ILE A 58 3.04 6.88 7.29
CA ILE A 58 3.43 5.51 7.67
C ILE A 58 2.54 4.96 8.79
N TRP A 59 1.60 5.74 9.31
CA TRP A 59 0.78 5.36 10.45
C TRP A 59 -0.02 4.07 10.19
N ALA A 60 -0.66 3.93 9.03
CA ALA A 60 -1.50 2.77 8.73
C ALA A 60 -0.69 1.47 8.59
N ASP A 61 0.58 1.54 8.17
CA ASP A 61 1.47 0.37 8.20
C ASP A 61 1.90 0.03 9.63
N CYS A 62 2.21 1.04 10.45
CA CYS A 62 2.52 0.80 11.86
C CYS A 62 1.33 0.18 12.61
N VAL A 63 0.09 0.57 12.26
CA VAL A 63 -1.14 -0.03 12.79
C VAL A 63 -1.19 -1.55 12.57
N LYS A 64 -0.64 -2.07 11.45
CA LYS A 64 -0.56 -3.53 11.21
C LYS A 64 0.24 -4.28 12.27
N GLY A 65 1.05 -3.58 13.05
CA GLY A 65 1.79 -4.10 14.21
C GLY A 65 0.90 -4.38 15.42
N ILE A 66 -0.33 -3.86 15.49
CA ILE A 66 -1.30 -4.22 16.52
C ILE A 66 -1.77 -5.66 16.28
N SER A 67 -1.77 -6.47 17.34
CA SER A 67 -2.11 -7.89 17.29
C SER A 67 -3.47 -8.17 17.93
N PRO A 68 -4.54 -8.43 17.14
CA PRO A 68 -5.85 -8.83 17.68
C PRO A 68 -5.78 -10.09 18.55
N SER A 69 -4.95 -11.07 18.17
CA SER A 69 -4.77 -12.32 18.93
C SER A 69 -4.06 -12.13 20.27
N GLN A 70 -3.36 -11.02 20.45
CA GLN A 70 -2.73 -10.62 21.71
C GLN A 70 -3.46 -9.45 22.36
N HIS A 71 -4.79 -9.48 22.34
CA HIS A 71 -5.65 -8.48 22.99
C HIS A 71 -5.39 -7.04 22.49
N TYR A 72 -5.09 -6.88 21.21
CA TYR A 72 -4.82 -5.60 20.55
C TYR A 72 -3.60 -4.85 21.14
N THR A 73 -2.58 -5.59 21.57
CA THR A 73 -1.28 -5.04 21.98
C THR A 73 -0.37 -4.77 20.78
N TYR A 74 0.73 -4.05 21.01
CA TYR A 74 1.83 -3.87 20.05
C TYR A 74 3.03 -4.72 20.51
N PRO A 75 3.10 -6.02 20.15
CA PRO A 75 3.99 -6.97 20.82
C PRO A 75 5.47 -6.87 20.42
N ALA A 76 5.78 -6.13 19.36
CA ALA A 76 7.13 -6.05 18.80
C ALA A 76 7.56 -4.59 18.53
N PRO A 77 7.66 -3.75 19.57
CA PRO A 77 8.22 -2.40 19.42
C PRO A 77 9.63 -2.45 18.84
N GLY A 78 9.95 -1.51 17.96
CA GLY A 78 11.24 -1.43 17.27
C GLY A 78 11.42 -2.43 16.14
N LYS A 79 10.43 -3.29 15.85
CA LYS A 79 10.48 -4.21 14.71
C LYS A 79 10.68 -3.46 13.39
N TYR A 80 10.05 -2.30 13.26
CA TYR A 80 10.19 -1.42 12.12
C TYR A 80 10.76 -0.07 12.57
N PRO A 81 12.02 0.25 12.23
CA PRO A 81 12.66 1.50 12.67
C PRO A 81 11.86 2.76 12.33
N ALA A 82 11.18 2.78 11.18
CA ALA A 82 10.32 3.89 10.77
C ALA A 82 9.13 4.13 11.73
N CYS A 83 8.63 3.08 12.38
CA CYS A 83 7.51 3.19 13.33
C CYS A 83 7.93 3.70 14.71
N ALA A 84 9.23 3.76 15.03
CA ALA A 84 9.70 4.15 16.36
C ALA A 84 9.10 5.48 16.88
N PRO A 85 8.92 6.55 16.07
CA PRO A 85 8.27 7.77 16.55
C PRO A 85 6.77 7.62 16.85
N LEU A 86 6.13 6.56 16.37
CA LEU A 86 4.70 6.24 16.60
C LEU A 86 4.49 5.23 17.74
N GLU A 87 5.54 4.64 18.27
CA GLU A 87 5.48 3.61 19.32
C GLU A 87 5.42 4.19 20.75
N THR A 88 4.76 5.34 20.92
CA THR A 88 4.48 5.88 22.27
C THR A 88 3.21 5.25 22.84
N PRO A 89 3.02 5.18 24.18
CA PRO A 89 1.82 4.60 24.78
C PRO A 89 0.52 5.20 24.25
N ALA A 90 0.47 6.52 24.06
CA ALA A 90 -0.70 7.23 23.55
C ALA A 90 -1.00 6.88 22.08
N ARG A 91 0.03 6.83 21.22
CA ARG A 91 -0.12 6.50 19.79
C ARG A 91 -0.42 5.01 19.57
N ILE A 92 0.18 4.12 20.37
CA ILE A 92 -0.18 2.69 20.37
C ILE A 92 -1.64 2.50 20.79
N ALA A 93 -2.11 3.21 21.83
CA ALA A 93 -3.51 3.14 22.23
C ALA A 93 -4.45 3.64 21.13
N GLU A 94 -4.08 4.70 20.40
CA GLU A 94 -4.81 5.18 19.22
C GLU A 94 -4.87 4.11 18.13
N MET A 95 -3.74 3.50 17.76
CA MET A 95 -3.69 2.43 16.76
C MET A 95 -4.53 1.22 17.20
N ALA A 96 -4.44 0.83 18.47
CA ALA A 96 -5.20 -0.29 19.03
C ALA A 96 -6.72 -0.05 18.97
N ASP A 97 -7.18 1.17 19.26
CA ASP A 97 -8.58 1.55 19.15
C ASP A 97 -9.07 1.47 17.69
N TYR A 98 -8.27 1.96 16.73
CA TYR A 98 -8.58 1.81 15.32
C TYR A 98 -8.72 0.35 14.91
N VAL A 99 -7.77 -0.52 15.28
CA VAL A 99 -7.86 -1.95 14.93
C VAL A 99 -9.07 -2.61 15.58
N LYS A 100 -9.38 -2.34 16.85
CA LYS A 100 -10.56 -2.92 17.53
C LYS A 100 -11.86 -2.66 16.79
N ARG A 101 -12.02 -1.46 16.20
CA ARG A 101 -13.22 -1.08 15.44
C ARG A 101 -13.23 -1.61 14.01
N ASN A 102 -12.09 -2.09 13.50
CA ASN A 102 -11.84 -2.46 12.11
C ASN A 102 -11.17 -3.84 11.96
N ASP A 103 -11.35 -4.77 12.91
CA ASP A 103 -10.73 -6.11 12.86
C ASP A 103 -11.58 -7.13 12.10
N ARG A 104 -12.92 -7.06 12.24
CA ARG A 104 -13.86 -8.13 11.84
C ARG A 104 -15.11 -7.65 11.10
N GLN A 105 -15.18 -6.36 10.76
CA GLN A 105 -16.37 -5.73 10.17
C GLN A 105 -16.40 -5.85 8.63
N CYS A 106 -15.70 -6.84 8.07
CA CYS A 106 -15.58 -7.13 6.65
C CYS A 106 -15.50 -8.64 6.41
N ALA A 107 -15.48 -9.05 5.13
CA ALA A 107 -15.14 -10.41 4.75
C ALA A 107 -13.61 -10.60 4.77
N ILE A 108 -13.11 -11.54 5.57
CA ILE A 108 -11.67 -11.85 5.62
C ILE A 108 -11.28 -12.66 4.39
N GLY A 109 -10.33 -12.16 3.60
CA GLY A 109 -9.74 -12.82 2.45
C GLY A 109 -8.84 -14.01 2.82
N ALA A 110 -8.41 -14.73 1.79
CA ALA A 110 -7.79 -16.06 1.96
C ALA A 110 -6.35 -16.03 2.55
N ASP A 111 -5.68 -14.88 2.51
CA ASP A 111 -4.31 -14.63 2.95
C ASP A 111 -4.26 -13.63 4.13
N GLU A 112 -5.43 -13.26 4.65
CA GLU A 112 -5.61 -12.14 5.57
C GLU A 112 -5.96 -12.62 6.97
N ASP A 113 -5.58 -11.82 7.97
CA ASP A 113 -5.85 -12.10 9.38
C ASP A 113 -6.76 -11.06 10.05
N SER A 114 -7.06 -9.93 9.38
CA SER A 114 -7.84 -8.80 9.90
C SER A 114 -8.31 -7.85 8.80
N CYS A 115 -9.43 -7.17 9.01
CA CYS A 115 -10.05 -6.27 8.02
C CYS A 115 -9.19 -5.03 7.72
N HIS A 116 -8.61 -4.40 8.74
CA HIS A 116 -7.81 -3.19 8.52
C HIS A 116 -6.63 -3.39 7.56
N LYS A 117 -6.05 -4.61 7.49
CA LYS A 117 -4.95 -4.91 6.55
C LYS A 117 -5.39 -4.95 5.09
N GLN A 118 -6.66 -5.26 4.82
CA GLN A 118 -7.23 -5.32 3.48
C GLN A 118 -7.37 -3.95 2.83
N THR A 119 -7.46 -2.91 3.65
CA THR A 119 -7.62 -1.54 3.19
C THR A 119 -6.43 -1.03 2.38
N HIS A 120 -5.34 -1.81 2.31
CA HIS A 120 -4.09 -1.44 1.62
C HIS A 120 -4.03 -1.89 0.16
N TYR A 121 -4.90 -2.80 -0.30
CA TYR A 121 -4.80 -3.35 -1.66
C TYR A 121 -6.13 -3.88 -2.19
N ALA A 122 -6.20 -4.03 -3.51
CA ALA A 122 -7.25 -4.73 -4.25
C ALA A 122 -6.54 -5.65 -5.24
N ASP A 123 -6.30 -6.93 -4.93
CA ASP A 123 -5.49 -7.85 -5.77
C ASP A 123 -6.20 -8.26 -7.07
N ILE A 124 -6.46 -7.31 -7.97
CA ILE A 124 -7.29 -7.56 -9.16
C ILE A 124 -6.47 -8.26 -10.24
N ALA A 125 -7.04 -9.30 -10.84
CA ALA A 125 -6.40 -10.05 -11.90
C ALA A 125 -6.00 -9.15 -13.10
N LEU A 126 -4.75 -9.26 -13.56
CA LEU A 126 -4.16 -8.42 -14.63
C LEU A 126 -4.91 -8.47 -15.98
N GLN A 127 -5.81 -9.44 -16.18
CA GLN A 127 -6.66 -9.56 -17.35
C GLN A 127 -7.76 -8.48 -17.39
N ARG A 128 -8.05 -7.83 -16.26
CA ARG A 128 -9.01 -6.72 -16.18
C ARG A 128 -8.33 -5.42 -16.63
N ARG A 129 -9.10 -4.54 -17.28
CA ARG A 129 -8.61 -3.23 -17.78
C ARG A 129 -8.91 -2.05 -16.86
N ARG A 130 -9.72 -2.25 -15.83
CA ARG A 130 -10.14 -1.20 -14.90
C ARG A 130 -10.54 -1.79 -13.57
N TYR A 131 -10.45 -0.97 -12.53
CA TYR A 131 -11.07 -1.25 -11.24
C TYR A 131 -12.60 -1.27 -11.40
N GLN A 132 -13.24 -2.34 -10.96
CA GLN A 132 -14.69 -2.44 -10.94
C GLN A 132 -15.15 -3.40 -9.83
N PRO A 133 -16.26 -3.12 -9.14
CA PRO A 133 -16.81 -4.05 -8.16
C PRO A 133 -17.13 -5.43 -8.76
N GLY A 134 -16.96 -6.48 -7.96
CA GLY A 134 -17.39 -7.84 -8.29
C GLY A 134 -16.40 -8.67 -9.11
N VAL A 135 -15.25 -8.13 -9.51
CA VAL A 135 -14.13 -8.96 -10.00
C VAL A 135 -13.35 -9.53 -8.83
N THR A 136 -12.66 -10.65 -9.06
CA THR A 136 -11.76 -11.25 -8.08
C THR A 136 -10.74 -10.21 -7.61
N GLY A 137 -10.58 -10.09 -6.29
CA GLY A 137 -9.66 -9.16 -5.64
C GLY A 137 -10.22 -7.76 -5.36
N ALA A 138 -11.34 -7.37 -5.98
CA ALA A 138 -12.00 -6.08 -5.69
C ALA A 138 -13.06 -6.24 -4.59
N ARG A 139 -13.02 -5.36 -3.59
CA ARG A 139 -13.93 -5.39 -2.43
C ARG A 139 -14.40 -3.98 -2.05
N PRO A 140 -15.57 -3.83 -1.41
CA PRO A 140 -16.03 -2.51 -0.96
C PRO A 140 -15.09 -1.80 0.04
N ASP A 141 -14.23 -2.56 0.72
CA ASP A 141 -13.33 -2.14 1.79
C ASP A 141 -11.83 -2.30 1.44
N ASP A 142 -11.53 -2.54 0.16
CA ASP A 142 -10.17 -2.48 -0.36
C ASP A 142 -9.61 -1.04 -0.39
N VAL A 143 -8.40 -0.87 -0.89
CA VAL A 143 -7.74 0.45 -1.00
C VAL A 143 -8.59 1.53 -1.67
N VAL A 144 -9.38 1.19 -2.68
CA VAL A 144 -10.24 2.14 -3.38
C VAL A 144 -11.44 2.50 -2.51
N GLY A 145 -12.06 1.51 -1.90
CA GLY A 145 -13.18 1.69 -0.97
C GLY A 145 -12.80 2.50 0.27
N ALA A 146 -11.69 2.15 0.91
CA ALA A 146 -11.17 2.81 2.09
C ALA A 146 -10.77 4.27 1.85
N LEU A 147 -10.14 4.57 0.70
CA LEU A 147 -9.87 5.94 0.27
C LEU A 147 -11.16 6.74 0.11
N ARG A 148 -12.16 6.17 -0.57
CA ARG A 148 -13.46 6.84 -0.75
C ARG A 148 -14.12 7.13 0.61
N ALA A 149 -14.09 6.19 1.53
CA ALA A 149 -14.61 6.35 2.89
C ALA A 149 -13.90 7.50 3.64
N ALA A 150 -12.56 7.53 3.59
CA ALA A 150 -11.78 8.57 4.25
C ALA A 150 -12.06 9.97 3.65
N ILE A 151 -12.18 10.07 2.32
CA ILE A 151 -12.56 11.31 1.63
C ILE A 151 -13.94 11.80 2.08
N LEU A 152 -14.94 10.91 2.17
CA LEU A 152 -16.29 11.27 2.62
C LEU A 152 -16.28 11.79 4.06
N VAL A 153 -15.56 11.13 4.97
CA VAL A 153 -15.43 11.57 6.37
C VAL A 153 -14.77 12.94 6.48
N LEU A 154 -13.69 13.18 5.72
CA LEU A 154 -13.03 14.50 5.70
C LEU A 154 -13.92 15.61 5.13
N GLN A 155 -14.86 15.26 4.24
CA GLN A 155 -15.89 16.20 3.74
C GLN A 155 -17.06 16.38 4.72
N GLY A 156 -17.04 15.76 5.89
CA GLY A 156 -18.15 15.78 6.84
C GLY A 156 -19.39 15.02 6.36
N LYS A 157 -19.24 14.14 5.37
CA LYS A 157 -20.32 13.32 4.82
C LYS A 157 -20.40 11.97 5.52
N PRO A 158 -21.60 11.36 5.61
CA PRO A 158 -21.73 9.99 6.07
C PRO A 158 -20.89 9.03 5.20
N SER A 159 -20.20 8.09 5.85
CA SER A 159 -19.44 7.03 5.19
C SER A 159 -19.91 5.66 5.70
N PRO A 160 -20.91 5.03 5.04
CA PRO A 160 -21.36 3.70 5.40
C PRO A 160 -20.40 2.68 4.78
N GLY A 161 -19.32 2.34 5.49
CA GLY A 161 -18.33 1.40 4.98
C GLY A 161 -17.17 1.16 5.94
N GLN A 162 -16.26 0.28 5.52
CA GLN A 162 -14.99 0.05 6.20
C GLN A 162 -13.85 0.78 5.47
N PRO A 163 -12.83 1.26 6.21
CA PRO A 163 -12.76 1.26 7.66
C PRO A 163 -13.69 2.30 8.29
N SER A 164 -14.19 1.99 9.49
CA SER A 164 -14.87 2.92 10.38
C SER A 164 -13.87 3.92 10.95
N PHE A 165 -14.14 5.21 10.73
CA PHE A 165 -13.36 6.31 11.28
C PHE A 165 -14.06 6.96 12.47
N LYS A 166 -13.38 7.09 13.61
CA LYS A 166 -13.94 7.80 14.77
C LYS A 166 -13.80 9.32 14.68
N SER A 167 -12.91 9.81 13.82
CA SER A 167 -12.61 11.23 13.70
C SER A 167 -12.05 11.59 12.31
N PRO A 168 -12.12 12.88 11.91
CA PRO A 168 -11.43 13.37 10.72
C PRO A 168 -9.90 13.16 10.78
N ARG A 169 -9.29 13.19 11.97
CA ARG A 169 -7.85 12.91 12.14
C ARG A 169 -7.51 11.49 11.69
N GLU A 170 -8.29 10.51 12.11
CA GLU A 170 -8.06 9.11 11.75
C GLU A 170 -8.29 8.86 10.26
N ALA A 171 -9.32 9.48 9.69
CA ALA A 171 -9.54 9.48 8.24
C ALA A 171 -8.37 10.10 7.48
N LEU A 172 -7.78 11.19 7.99
CA LEU A 172 -6.60 11.82 7.39
C LEU A 172 -5.39 10.89 7.43
N LEU A 173 -5.10 10.23 8.55
CA LEU A 173 -3.97 9.30 8.68
C LEU A 173 -4.04 8.17 7.64
N VAL A 174 -5.21 7.54 7.52
CA VAL A 174 -5.43 6.46 6.55
C VAL A 174 -5.37 6.99 5.13
N LEU A 175 -6.00 8.13 4.84
CA LEU A 175 -5.99 8.72 3.51
C LEU A 175 -4.58 9.04 3.02
N VAL A 176 -3.74 9.64 3.86
CA VAL A 176 -2.36 10.02 3.49
C VAL A 176 -1.55 8.78 3.11
N HIS A 177 -1.72 7.68 3.83
CA HIS A 177 -1.07 6.41 3.52
C HIS A 177 -1.61 5.79 2.22
N LEU A 178 -2.94 5.61 2.13
CA LEU A 178 -3.56 4.86 1.04
C LEU A 178 -3.48 5.55 -0.33
N VAL A 179 -3.27 6.88 -0.38
CA VAL A 179 -2.93 7.54 -1.65
C VAL A 179 -1.59 7.04 -2.19
N GLY A 180 -0.64 6.70 -1.32
CA GLY A 180 0.56 5.97 -1.72
C GLY A 180 0.20 4.60 -2.28
N ASP A 181 -0.48 3.76 -1.47
CA ASP A 181 -0.82 2.37 -1.82
C ASP A 181 -1.51 2.25 -3.18
N VAL A 182 -2.56 3.04 -3.40
CA VAL A 182 -3.32 2.95 -4.65
C VAL A 182 -2.49 3.31 -5.88
N HIS A 183 -1.32 3.97 -5.72
CA HIS A 183 -0.38 4.27 -6.82
C HIS A 183 0.79 3.27 -6.90
N GLN A 184 0.92 2.33 -5.97
CA GLN A 184 1.82 1.18 -6.08
C GLN A 184 1.12 0.17 -7.01
N PRO A 185 1.66 -0.16 -8.20
CA PRO A 185 0.97 -1.02 -9.15
C PRO A 185 0.51 -2.39 -8.58
N LEU A 186 1.35 -3.05 -7.80
CA LEU A 186 1.08 -4.36 -7.20
C LEU A 186 0.09 -4.30 -6.03
N HIS A 187 -0.29 -3.12 -5.55
CA HIS A 187 -1.38 -2.95 -4.57
C HIS A 187 -2.75 -3.01 -5.22
N VAL A 188 -2.81 -2.98 -6.55
CA VAL A 188 -4.08 -3.00 -7.29
C VAL A 188 -4.13 -4.11 -8.33
N GLY A 189 -2.98 -4.56 -8.85
CA GLY A 189 -2.95 -5.63 -9.83
C GLY A 189 -2.15 -6.84 -9.35
N GLY A 190 -2.84 -7.98 -9.27
CA GLY A 190 -2.27 -9.28 -8.93
C GLY A 190 -2.20 -10.22 -10.13
N ILE A 191 -1.07 -10.91 -10.27
CA ILE A 191 -0.97 -12.06 -11.18
C ILE A 191 -1.44 -13.34 -10.47
N TYR A 192 -2.08 -14.24 -11.19
CA TYR A 192 -2.48 -15.55 -10.68
C TYR A 192 -1.77 -16.64 -11.49
N LEU A 193 -1.21 -17.64 -10.80
CA LEU A 193 -0.36 -18.67 -11.42
C LEU A 193 -0.81 -20.07 -11.01
N ASP A 194 -0.92 -21.00 -11.95
CA ASP A 194 -1.13 -22.41 -11.62
C ASP A 194 0.11 -23.04 -10.95
N ALA A 195 0.00 -24.31 -10.57
CA ALA A 195 1.09 -25.06 -9.95
C ALA A 195 2.33 -25.20 -10.86
N GLN A 196 2.21 -24.98 -12.17
CA GLN A 196 3.30 -25.01 -13.14
C GLN A 196 3.84 -23.62 -13.48
N GLY A 197 3.35 -22.56 -12.82
CA GLY A 197 3.78 -21.17 -13.08
C GLY A 197 3.11 -20.54 -14.30
N ARG A 198 2.04 -21.14 -14.83
CA ARG A 198 1.30 -20.57 -15.96
C ARG A 198 0.24 -19.61 -15.46
N ARG A 199 0.05 -18.51 -16.19
CA ARG A 199 -0.95 -17.49 -15.84
C ARG A 199 -2.35 -18.05 -15.94
N VAL A 200 -3.16 -17.81 -14.91
CA VAL A 200 -4.59 -18.15 -14.89
C VAL A 200 -5.44 -16.90 -14.67
N ASP A 201 -6.73 -17.00 -15.02
CA ASP A 201 -7.71 -15.93 -14.87
C ASP A 201 -8.80 -16.39 -13.89
N PRO A 202 -8.77 -15.93 -12.62
CA PRO A 202 -9.68 -16.41 -11.59
C PRO A 202 -11.15 -16.04 -11.90
N ASP A 203 -11.39 -14.97 -12.67
CA ASP A 203 -12.75 -14.58 -13.06
C ASP A 203 -13.34 -15.50 -14.14
N LYS A 204 -12.51 -16.28 -14.84
CA LYS A 204 -12.96 -17.25 -15.87
C LYS A 204 -13.01 -18.67 -15.36
N GLN A 205 -12.07 -19.04 -14.49
CA GLN A 205 -11.86 -20.43 -14.06
C GLN A 205 -12.41 -20.68 -12.65
N GLY A 206 -12.82 -19.63 -11.94
CA GLY A 206 -13.09 -19.66 -10.51
C GLY A 206 -11.81 -19.39 -9.72
N PHE A 207 -11.96 -18.72 -8.57
CA PHE A 207 -10.84 -18.44 -7.69
C PHE A 207 -10.34 -19.73 -7.02
N ASP A 208 -9.08 -20.10 -7.33
CA ASP A 208 -8.32 -21.13 -6.61
C ASP A 208 -7.28 -20.44 -5.72
N ARG A 209 -7.34 -20.70 -4.41
CA ARG A 209 -6.34 -20.21 -3.45
C ARG A 209 -4.93 -20.67 -3.80
N GLY A 210 -4.80 -21.85 -4.41
CA GLY A 210 -3.53 -22.35 -4.91
C GLY A 210 -2.92 -21.49 -6.03
N SER A 211 -3.72 -20.67 -6.69
CA SER A 211 -3.25 -19.79 -7.76
C SER A 211 -2.88 -18.37 -7.32
N PHE A 212 -3.20 -18.02 -6.08
CA PHE A 212 -3.11 -16.66 -5.60
C PHE A 212 -1.67 -16.31 -5.21
N THR A 213 -1.09 -15.30 -5.86
CA THR A 213 0.29 -14.86 -5.59
C THR A 213 0.41 -13.79 -4.51
N VAL A 214 -0.72 -13.41 -3.89
CA VAL A 214 -0.79 -12.45 -2.78
C VAL A 214 -0.18 -11.10 -3.18
N GLY A 215 -0.67 -10.52 -4.27
CA GLY A 215 -0.10 -9.28 -4.85
C GLY A 215 1.36 -9.38 -5.31
N GLY A 216 1.91 -10.59 -5.43
CA GLY A 216 3.34 -10.81 -5.71
C GLY A 216 4.20 -11.16 -4.49
N ASN A 217 3.61 -11.26 -3.29
CA ASN A 217 4.32 -11.66 -2.09
C ASN A 217 4.81 -13.11 -2.11
N SER A 218 4.10 -13.97 -2.83
CA SER A 218 4.50 -15.36 -3.09
C SER A 218 5.46 -15.52 -4.26
N LEU A 219 5.91 -14.42 -4.89
CA LEU A 219 6.88 -14.43 -5.98
C LEU A 219 8.27 -14.11 -5.43
N VAL A 220 9.08 -15.13 -5.18
CA VAL A 220 10.42 -14.98 -4.58
C VAL A 220 11.50 -14.92 -5.64
N PHE A 221 12.57 -14.19 -5.39
CA PHE A 221 13.74 -14.21 -6.27
C PHE A 221 14.60 -15.45 -6.02
N ALA A 222 15.27 -15.94 -7.06
CA ALA A 222 16.32 -16.93 -6.87
C ALA A 222 17.45 -16.29 -6.03
N ALA A 223 18.06 -17.06 -5.11
CA ALA A 223 19.06 -16.53 -4.18
C ALA A 223 20.23 -15.83 -4.90
N ALA A 224 20.61 -16.30 -6.08
CA ALA A 224 21.67 -15.74 -6.91
C ALA A 224 21.33 -14.38 -7.54
N ASP A 225 20.05 -14.03 -7.65
CA ASP A 225 19.54 -12.86 -8.37
C ASP A 225 18.87 -11.85 -7.43
N THR A 226 19.11 -11.94 -6.11
CA THR A 226 18.38 -11.18 -5.09
C THR A 226 18.63 -9.67 -5.24
N PRO A 227 17.64 -8.85 -5.63
CA PRO A 227 17.82 -7.41 -5.84
C PRO A 227 17.74 -6.63 -4.51
N GLY A 228 18.28 -7.19 -3.42
CA GLY A 228 18.13 -6.65 -2.07
C GLY A 228 16.72 -6.76 -1.46
N ALA A 229 15.78 -7.42 -2.13
CA ALA A 229 14.40 -7.64 -1.68
C ALA A 229 14.08 -9.15 -1.62
N LYS A 230 13.21 -9.54 -0.67
CA LYS A 230 12.86 -10.95 -0.43
C LYS A 230 11.89 -11.53 -1.46
N ASN A 231 10.99 -10.70 -1.97
CA ASN A 231 9.98 -11.08 -2.95
C ASN A 231 9.70 -9.90 -3.90
N PHE A 232 8.96 -10.18 -4.97
CA PHE A 232 8.65 -9.23 -6.03
C PHE A 232 7.84 -8.02 -5.55
N HIS A 233 6.93 -8.23 -4.59
CA HIS A 233 6.14 -7.15 -4.01
C HIS A 233 7.05 -6.16 -3.26
N ALA A 234 7.86 -6.66 -2.32
CA ALA A 234 8.84 -5.89 -1.57
C ALA A 234 9.87 -5.19 -2.47
N TYR A 235 10.19 -5.75 -3.64
CA TYR A 235 11.02 -5.07 -4.63
C TYR A 235 10.35 -3.80 -5.19
N TRP A 236 9.04 -3.82 -5.41
CA TRP A 236 8.28 -2.65 -5.86
C TRP A 236 8.03 -1.65 -4.75
N ASP A 237 7.81 -2.12 -3.53
CA ASP A 237 7.65 -1.27 -2.35
C ASP A 237 8.90 -0.45 -2.05
N ASN A 238 10.07 -1.09 -2.15
CA ASN A 238 11.34 -0.43 -1.90
C ASN A 238 11.67 0.54 -3.02
N VAL A 239 11.94 1.79 -2.66
CA VAL A 239 12.38 2.83 -3.60
C VAL A 239 13.91 2.94 -3.57
N PRO A 240 14.58 3.20 -4.71
CA PRO A 240 16.02 3.48 -4.71
C PRO A 240 16.32 4.77 -3.95
N ASP A 241 17.57 4.92 -3.51
CA ASP A 241 17.98 6.03 -2.61
C ASP A 241 17.58 7.41 -3.13
N VAL A 242 17.75 7.66 -4.43
CA VAL A 242 17.42 8.94 -5.09
C VAL A 242 15.93 9.30 -5.04
N LEU A 243 15.06 8.37 -4.65
CA LEU A 243 13.61 8.56 -4.53
C LEU A 243 13.12 8.66 -3.08
N LYS A 244 14.03 8.64 -2.10
CA LYS A 244 13.72 8.81 -0.68
C LYS A 244 13.28 10.25 -0.36
N PRO A 245 12.55 10.46 0.75
CA PRO A 245 11.99 11.77 1.10
C PRO A 245 13.03 12.89 1.22
N GLU A 246 14.27 12.59 1.63
CA GLU A 246 15.34 13.59 1.79
C GLU A 246 15.75 14.22 0.45
N HIS A 247 15.49 13.53 -0.66
CA HIS A 247 15.81 13.99 -2.02
C HIS A 247 14.65 14.70 -2.72
N VAL A 248 13.51 14.89 -2.04
CA VAL A 248 12.41 15.70 -2.59
C VAL A 248 12.80 17.18 -2.59
N ASP A 249 13.20 17.67 -3.77
CA ASP A 249 13.67 19.02 -3.99
C ASP A 249 12.66 19.94 -4.71
N GLY A 250 13.05 21.19 -4.96
CA GLY A 250 12.21 22.16 -5.67
C GLY A 250 11.86 21.74 -7.12
N ASN A 251 12.74 21.00 -7.80
CA ASN A 251 12.50 20.53 -9.16
C ASN A 251 11.45 19.43 -9.18
N TRP A 252 11.54 18.47 -8.26
CA TRP A 252 10.53 17.43 -8.12
C TRP A 252 9.17 18.02 -7.75
N LEU A 253 9.13 19.02 -6.86
CA LEU A 253 7.88 19.75 -6.58
C LEU A 253 7.35 20.50 -7.82
N ALA A 254 8.22 21.07 -8.65
CA ALA A 254 7.81 21.74 -9.89
C ALA A 254 7.19 20.75 -10.88
N GLU A 255 7.76 19.55 -11.02
CA GLU A 255 7.20 18.47 -11.82
C GLU A 255 5.86 17.99 -11.27
N ALA A 256 5.75 17.78 -9.96
CA ALA A 256 4.51 17.34 -9.33
C ALA A 256 3.36 18.34 -9.55
N ARG A 257 3.64 19.65 -9.66
CA ARG A 257 2.63 20.67 -10.01
C ARG A 257 2.05 20.49 -11.42
N GLN A 258 2.76 19.83 -12.33
CA GLN A 258 2.33 19.61 -13.72
C GLN A 258 1.39 18.41 -13.90
N VAL A 259 1.27 17.53 -12.91
CA VAL A 259 0.33 16.40 -12.95
C VAL A 259 -1.07 16.95 -13.20
N LEU A 260 -1.86 16.43 -14.15
CA LEU A 260 -3.20 17.01 -14.44
C LEU A 260 -4.23 16.69 -13.36
N PRO A 261 -5.17 17.60 -13.04
CA PRO A 261 -6.27 17.32 -12.10
C PRO A 261 -7.16 16.18 -12.59
N ASP A 262 -7.66 15.38 -11.64
CA ASP A 262 -8.68 14.38 -11.94
C ASP A 262 -10.06 15.06 -12.08
N ALA A 263 -10.85 14.64 -13.06
CA ALA A 263 -12.20 15.17 -13.28
C ALA A 263 -13.19 14.66 -12.22
N GLY A 264 -14.29 15.38 -12.02
CA GLY A 264 -15.37 15.00 -11.09
C GLY A 264 -15.02 15.22 -9.61
N GLY A 265 -15.85 14.69 -8.71
CA GLY A 265 -15.67 14.84 -7.27
C GLY A 265 -14.56 13.95 -6.69
N PRO A 266 -13.94 14.35 -5.57
CA PRO A 266 -12.82 13.61 -4.98
C PRO A 266 -13.18 12.20 -4.54
N GLN A 267 -14.44 11.94 -4.18
CA GLN A 267 -14.92 10.59 -3.81
C GLN A 267 -14.83 9.57 -4.95
N ASP A 268 -14.73 10.04 -6.20
CA ASP A 268 -14.68 9.19 -7.39
C ASP A 268 -13.25 9.04 -7.94
N TRP A 269 -12.27 9.82 -7.45
CA TRP A 269 -10.87 9.73 -7.89
C TRP A 269 -10.20 8.38 -7.56
N PRO A 270 -10.39 7.76 -6.38
CA PRO A 270 -9.74 6.49 -6.04
C PRO A 270 -9.98 5.36 -7.04
N ALA A 271 -11.20 5.23 -7.58
CA ALA A 271 -11.51 4.19 -8.58
C ALA A 271 -10.78 4.42 -9.92
N ARG A 272 -10.57 5.68 -10.31
CA ARG A 272 -9.76 6.04 -11.48
C ARG A 272 -8.30 5.70 -11.25
N TRP A 273 -7.77 6.02 -10.07
CA TRP A 273 -6.39 5.70 -9.72
C TRP A 273 -6.15 4.20 -9.65
N GLY A 274 -7.06 3.45 -9.04
CA GLY A 274 -7.01 1.99 -9.05
C GLY A 274 -6.99 1.42 -10.48
N SER A 275 -7.79 1.97 -11.39
CA SER A 275 -7.76 1.55 -12.80
C SER A 275 -6.40 1.81 -13.46
N GLN A 276 -5.79 2.97 -13.20
CA GLN A 276 -4.46 3.32 -13.74
C GLN A 276 -3.35 2.43 -13.16
N SER A 277 -3.43 2.11 -11.87
CA SER A 277 -2.47 1.24 -11.21
C SER A 277 -2.59 -0.21 -11.67
N LEU A 278 -3.81 -0.68 -11.95
CA LEU A 278 -4.03 -1.99 -12.57
C LEU A 278 -3.41 -2.09 -13.97
N GLU A 279 -3.55 -1.06 -14.81
CA GLU A 279 -2.88 -1.00 -16.11
C GLU A 279 -1.35 -1.03 -15.95
N LEU A 280 -0.81 -0.27 -14.99
CA LEU A 280 0.63 -0.29 -14.69
C LEU A 280 1.08 -1.62 -14.10
N ALA A 281 0.24 -2.32 -13.35
CA ALA A 281 0.57 -3.64 -12.83
C ALA A 281 0.77 -4.64 -13.97
N ALA A 282 -0.05 -4.56 -15.03
CA ALA A 282 0.17 -5.37 -16.23
C ALA A 282 1.53 -5.06 -16.89
N VAL A 283 1.95 -3.79 -16.91
CA VAL A 283 3.27 -3.36 -17.41
C VAL A 283 4.41 -3.86 -16.51
N ALA A 284 4.23 -3.81 -15.19
CA ALA A 284 5.17 -4.31 -14.20
C ALA A 284 5.37 -5.84 -14.31
N HIS A 285 4.35 -6.58 -14.73
CA HIS A 285 4.45 -8.03 -14.90
C HIS A 285 4.85 -8.47 -16.33
N GLN A 286 5.17 -7.53 -17.22
CA GLN A 286 5.53 -7.84 -18.60
C GLN A 286 6.93 -8.46 -18.67
N GLY A 287 7.06 -9.59 -19.36
CA GLY A 287 8.34 -10.28 -19.59
C GLY A 287 8.85 -11.09 -18.40
N LEU A 288 8.14 -11.12 -17.27
CA LEU A 288 8.50 -11.97 -16.13
C LEU A 288 8.37 -13.46 -16.48
N GLY A 289 9.35 -14.25 -16.04
CA GLY A 289 9.28 -15.71 -16.03
C GLY A 289 8.92 -16.26 -14.64
N PHE A 290 8.29 -17.43 -14.60
CA PHE A 290 7.88 -18.08 -13.35
C PHE A 290 8.25 -19.56 -13.37
N SER A 291 8.77 -20.07 -12.25
CA SER A 291 8.97 -21.51 -12.05
C SER A 291 7.65 -22.24 -11.79
N ALA A 292 7.67 -23.57 -11.73
CA ALA A 292 6.62 -24.32 -11.01
C ALA A 292 6.57 -23.91 -9.53
N ARG A 293 5.40 -24.07 -8.90
CA ARG A 293 5.18 -23.72 -7.50
C ARG A 293 6.00 -24.62 -6.57
N GLN A 294 6.74 -24.02 -5.64
CA GLN A 294 7.55 -24.68 -4.61
C GLN A 294 6.98 -24.30 -3.24
N GLY A 295 6.26 -25.24 -2.61
CA GLY A 295 5.47 -24.94 -1.43
C GLY A 295 4.36 -23.93 -1.76
N GLY A 296 4.39 -22.77 -1.10
CA GLY A 296 3.47 -21.65 -1.34
C GLY A 296 3.99 -20.55 -2.27
N ASN A 297 5.17 -20.74 -2.88
CA ASN A 297 5.86 -19.69 -3.64
C ASN A 297 6.18 -20.11 -5.07
N TRP A 298 6.42 -19.13 -5.94
CA TRP A 298 7.01 -19.30 -7.27
C TRP A 298 8.30 -18.50 -7.33
N VAL A 299 9.32 -19.04 -8.01
CA VAL A 299 10.52 -18.25 -8.32
C VAL A 299 10.21 -17.36 -9.52
N VAL A 300 10.43 -16.07 -9.38
CA VAL A 300 10.28 -15.08 -10.46
C VAL A 300 11.63 -14.73 -11.06
N SER A 301 11.70 -14.64 -12.39
CA SER A 301 12.84 -14.08 -13.11
C SER A 301 12.46 -12.77 -13.79
N LEU A 302 13.36 -11.78 -13.68
CA LEU A 302 13.19 -10.46 -14.27
C LEU A 302 13.82 -10.42 -15.68
N PRO A 303 13.18 -9.79 -16.67
CA PRO A 303 13.79 -9.59 -17.98
C PRO A 303 14.95 -8.58 -17.89
N GLU A 304 15.79 -8.54 -18.92
CA GLU A 304 16.85 -7.53 -19.05
C GLU A 304 16.26 -6.10 -18.99
N GLY A 305 16.97 -5.18 -18.33
CA GLY A 305 16.57 -3.78 -18.22
C GLY A 305 15.37 -3.53 -17.27
N TYR A 306 14.85 -4.57 -16.60
CA TYR A 306 13.69 -4.45 -15.72
C TYR A 306 13.88 -3.39 -14.62
N GLY A 307 15.06 -3.34 -13.99
CA GLY A 307 15.35 -2.42 -12.89
C GLY A 307 15.18 -0.95 -13.26
N ALA A 308 15.78 -0.52 -14.37
CA ALA A 308 15.67 0.86 -14.85
C ALA A 308 14.22 1.23 -15.18
N LYS A 309 13.47 0.33 -15.83
CA LYS A 309 12.04 0.54 -16.13
C LYS A 309 11.22 0.63 -14.84
N ALA A 310 11.49 -0.21 -13.85
CA ALA A 310 10.81 -0.18 -12.57
C ALA A 310 11.07 1.14 -11.85
N ASP A 311 12.31 1.61 -11.78
CA ASP A 311 12.66 2.87 -11.11
C ASP A 311 12.03 4.10 -11.78
N GLU A 312 11.93 4.12 -13.12
CA GLU A 312 11.20 5.16 -13.86
C GLU A 312 9.71 5.18 -13.51
N ILE A 313 9.08 4.00 -13.43
CA ILE A 313 7.68 3.87 -13.04
C ILE A 313 7.50 4.32 -11.58
N LYS A 314 8.39 3.91 -10.66
CA LYS A 314 8.36 4.33 -9.26
C LYS A 314 8.43 5.85 -9.14
N ARG A 315 9.40 6.51 -9.79
CA ARG A 315 9.51 7.98 -9.80
C ARG A 315 8.23 8.64 -10.30
N THR A 316 7.67 8.14 -11.40
CA THR A 316 6.42 8.66 -11.96
C THR A 316 5.25 8.52 -10.98
N GLN A 317 5.11 7.35 -10.34
CA GLN A 317 3.99 7.09 -9.41
C GLN A 317 4.12 7.87 -8.11
N LEU A 318 5.30 7.98 -7.51
CA LEU A 318 5.51 8.80 -6.30
C LEU A 318 5.16 10.28 -6.57
N THR A 319 5.56 10.80 -7.73
CA THR A 319 5.26 12.17 -8.18
C THR A 319 3.75 12.38 -8.32
N ARG A 320 3.08 11.45 -8.99
CA ARG A 320 1.64 11.50 -9.24
C ARG A 320 0.85 11.35 -7.94
N ALA A 321 1.24 10.44 -7.06
CA ALA A 321 0.64 10.23 -5.76
C ALA A 321 0.76 11.48 -4.87
N GLY A 322 1.96 12.09 -4.79
CA GLY A 322 2.16 13.31 -4.01
C GLY A 322 1.33 14.50 -4.52
N ALA A 323 1.27 14.68 -5.84
CA ALA A 323 0.42 15.70 -6.47
C ALA A 323 -1.07 15.48 -6.19
N ARG A 324 -1.54 14.22 -6.27
CA ARG A 324 -2.93 13.84 -6.02
C ARG A 324 -3.31 13.94 -4.57
N LEU A 325 -2.42 13.55 -3.64
CA LEU A 325 -2.62 13.74 -2.22
C LEU A 325 -2.81 15.22 -1.91
N ALA A 326 -1.93 16.11 -2.41
CA ALA A 326 -2.08 17.55 -2.23
C ALA A 326 -3.43 18.08 -2.75
N ARG A 327 -3.92 17.54 -3.88
CA ARG A 327 -5.23 17.91 -4.43
C ARG A 327 -6.39 17.43 -3.59
N VAL A 328 -6.36 16.18 -3.11
CA VAL A 328 -7.40 15.67 -2.22
C VAL A 328 -7.47 16.51 -0.97
N LEU A 329 -6.32 16.77 -0.33
CA LEU A 329 -6.26 17.60 0.87
C LEU A 329 -6.84 19.00 0.62
N LYS A 330 -6.52 19.61 -0.52
CA LYS A 330 -7.14 20.88 -0.92
C LYS A 330 -8.65 20.75 -1.13
N ALA A 331 -9.12 19.70 -1.79
CA ALA A 331 -10.53 19.51 -2.17
C ALA A 331 -11.45 19.15 -1.00
N VAL A 332 -10.99 18.37 -0.02
CA VAL A 332 -11.81 17.95 1.13
C VAL A 332 -11.96 19.04 2.18
N PHE A 333 -11.06 20.03 2.19
CA PHE A 333 -11.07 21.15 3.14
C PHE A 333 -11.50 22.49 2.50
N LEU A 334 -12.20 22.48 1.37
CA LEU A 334 -12.66 23.70 0.67
C LEU A 334 -13.74 24.53 1.43
N ASN A 335 -14.06 24.16 2.67
CA ASN A 335 -15.06 24.84 3.51
C ASN A 335 -14.43 25.42 4.78
#